data_AF-A0A6I0FDB4-F1
#
_entry.id   AF-A0A6I0FDB4-F1
#
_cell.length_a   1.000
_cell.length_b   1.000
_cell.length_c   1.000
_cell.angle_alpha   90.00
_cell.angle_beta   90.00
_cell.angle_gamma   90.00
#
_symmetry.space_group_name_H-M   'P 1'
#
loop_
_entity.id
_entity.type
_entity.pdbx_description
1 polymer ?
#
loop_
_entity_poly.entity_id
_entity_poly.type
_entity_poly.pdbx_seq_one_letter_code
_entity_poly.pdbx_strand_id
1 'polypeptide(L)'
;MFKRPLLVGLIIIFVLSLSVCWGAIEYYEIKAYINNYKIFYEGKEILTNNESYIYNSKIHVPLRDFAEALSLEVEWNGVEGEVRLSKGTVIEACNPFIKEAFIYGIVTKIDWDNRLIDIEQHLDHNSREIYEELPILEDVEIVIQRNHREMKIDFKDLRVGDVVGIIVNEGNEVRAIIVDA
;
A
#
# COMPACT_ATOMS: atom_id res chain seq x y z
N MET A 1 16.43 -8.93 -65.44
CA MET A 1 15.40 -7.89 -65.63
C MET A 1 14.16 -8.08 -64.73
N PHE A 2 14.25 -8.74 -63.56
CA PHE A 2 13.08 -9.11 -62.72
C PHE A 2 13.09 -8.56 -61.28
N LYS A 3 14.06 -7.70 -60.91
CA LYS A 3 14.22 -7.24 -59.51
C LYS A 3 13.14 -6.25 -59.05
N ARG A 4 12.60 -5.42 -59.95
CA ARG A 4 11.58 -4.41 -59.63
C ARG A 4 10.18 -5.00 -59.33
N PRO A 5 9.61 -5.93 -60.13
CA PRO A 5 8.31 -6.52 -59.81
C PRO A 5 8.35 -7.42 -58.56
N LEU A 6 9.49 -8.08 -58.31
CA LEU A 6 9.69 -8.88 -57.10
C LEU A 6 9.70 -8.01 -55.83
N LEU A 7 10.38 -6.86 -55.88
CA LEU A 7 10.46 -5.93 -54.76
C LEU A 7 9.09 -5.30 -54.44
N VAL A 8 8.31 -4.98 -55.47
CA VAL A 8 6.94 -4.45 -55.30
C VAL A 8 6.01 -5.51 -54.71
N GLY A 9 6.11 -6.77 -55.16
CA GLY A 9 5.34 -7.87 -54.57
C GLY A 9 5.66 -8.09 -53.09
N LEU A 10 6.93 -7.94 -52.70
CA LEU A 10 7.37 -8.13 -51.31
C LEU A 10 6.90 -6.98 -50.40
N ILE A 11 6.85 -5.75 -50.92
CA ILE A 11 6.28 -4.59 -50.20
C ILE A 11 4.77 -4.76 -50.02
N ILE A 12 4.05 -5.28 -51.02
CA ILE A 12 2.61 -5.52 -50.92
C ILE A 12 2.29 -6.59 -49.87
N ILE A 13 3.07 -7.68 -49.81
CA ILE A 13 2.94 -8.71 -48.77
C ILE A 13 3.22 -8.14 -47.38
N PHE A 14 4.23 -7.28 -47.26
CA PHE A 14 4.56 -6.62 -46.00
C PHE A 14 3.44 -5.69 -45.52
N VAL A 15 2.83 -4.91 -46.43
CA VAL A 15 1.70 -4.01 -46.11
C VAL A 15 0.44 -4.79 -45.75
N LEU A 16 0.18 -5.93 -46.39
CA LEU A 16 -0.96 -6.80 -46.07
C LEU A 16 -0.80 -7.56 -44.74
N SER A 17 0.44 -7.74 -44.26
CA SER A 17 0.73 -8.38 -42.97
C SER A 17 0.59 -7.44 -41.76
N LEU A 18 0.29 -6.16 -41.98
CA LEU A 18 -0.04 -5.22 -40.91
C LEU A 18 -1.47 -5.48 -40.43
N SER A 19 -1.66 -6.58 -39.70
CA SER A 19 -2.88 -6.82 -38.95
C SER A 19 -3.00 -5.75 -37.87
N VAL A 20 -3.91 -4.79 -38.07
CA VAL A 20 -4.32 -3.86 -37.01
C VAL A 20 -4.99 -4.67 -35.90
N CYS A 21 -4.30 -4.81 -34.77
CA CYS A 21 -4.89 -5.33 -33.55
C CYS A 21 -5.89 -4.28 -33.04
N TRP A 22 -7.18 -4.45 -33.38
CA TRP A 22 -8.23 -3.72 -32.69
C TRP A 22 -8.46 -4.39 -31.34
N GLY A 23 -7.85 -3.83 -30.30
CA GLY A 23 -8.31 -4.05 -28.92
C GLY A 23 -9.65 -3.34 -28.73
N ALA A 24 -10.73 -3.97 -29.17
CA ALA A 24 -12.07 -3.50 -28.84
C ALA A 24 -12.35 -3.87 -27.38
N ILE A 25 -12.45 -2.87 -26.52
CA ILE A 25 -13.04 -3.05 -25.19
C ILE A 25 -14.54 -3.26 -25.43
N GLU A 26 -14.99 -4.51 -25.34
CA GLU A 26 -16.41 -4.83 -25.47
C GLU A 26 -17.14 -4.43 -24.20
N TYR A 27 -17.94 -3.36 -24.28
CA TYR A 27 -18.89 -3.00 -23.24
C TYR A 27 -20.20 -3.75 -23.50
N TYR A 28 -20.69 -4.48 -22.50
CA TYR A 28 -22.02 -5.11 -22.56
C TYR A 28 -23.01 -4.29 -21.74
N GLU A 29 -24.15 -3.98 -22.34
CA GLU A 29 -25.26 -3.37 -21.62
C GLU A 29 -25.89 -4.41 -20.69
N ILE A 30 -26.02 -4.06 -19.41
CA ILE A 30 -26.73 -4.88 -18.43
C ILE A 30 -28.03 -4.20 -18.03
N LYS A 31 -29.10 -5.00 -17.89
CA LYS A 31 -30.33 -4.56 -17.23
C LYS A 31 -30.19 -4.84 -15.74
N ALA A 32 -30.12 -3.78 -14.94
CA ALA A 32 -30.02 -3.85 -13.50
C ALA A 32 -31.21 -3.15 -12.83
N TYR A 33 -31.51 -3.55 -11.60
CA TYR A 33 -32.52 -2.89 -10.78
C TYR A 33 -31.83 -2.00 -9.75
N ILE A 34 -32.11 -0.70 -9.79
CA ILE A 34 -31.62 0.25 -8.80
C ILE A 34 -32.63 0.29 -7.65
N ASN A 35 -32.13 0.21 -6.42
CA ASN A 35 -32.93 0.38 -5.22
C ASN A 35 -32.03 0.89 -4.09
N ASN A 36 -32.54 1.80 -3.26
CA ASN A 36 -31.79 2.45 -2.19
C ASN A 36 -31.61 1.52 -0.99
N TYR A 37 -30.80 0.48 -1.16
CA TYR A 37 -30.39 -0.41 -0.08
C TYR A 37 -29.48 0.34 0.90
N LYS A 38 -29.83 0.26 2.18
CA LYS A 38 -28.99 0.73 3.27
C LYS A 38 -27.99 -0.35 3.62
N ILE A 39 -26.70 -0.02 3.60
CA ILE A 39 -25.62 -0.92 3.97
C ILE A 39 -25.21 -0.59 5.40
N PHE A 40 -25.10 -1.60 6.25
CA PHE A 40 -24.65 -1.45 7.63
C PHE A 40 -23.37 -2.26 7.85
N TYR A 41 -22.40 -1.65 8.53
CA TYR A 41 -21.21 -2.32 9.03
C TYR A 41 -21.06 -1.99 10.52
N GLU A 42 -20.94 -3.02 11.34
CA GLU A 42 -20.88 -2.90 12.82
C GLU A 42 -22.00 -2.03 13.42
N GLY A 43 -23.20 -2.06 12.83
CA GLY A 43 -24.35 -1.28 13.28
C GLY A 43 -24.37 0.19 12.83
N LYS A 44 -23.34 0.67 12.11
CA LYS A 44 -23.30 2.00 11.50
C LYS A 44 -23.72 1.93 10.03
N GLU A 45 -24.58 2.85 9.61
CA GLU A 45 -24.96 2.99 8.19
C GLU A 45 -23.77 3.55 7.39
N ILE A 46 -23.39 2.86 6.31
CA ILE A 46 -22.40 3.33 5.34
C ILE A 46 -23.12 4.24 4.36
N LEU A 47 -22.67 5.49 4.27
CA LEU A 47 -23.15 6.43 3.26
C LEU A 47 -22.46 6.11 1.94
N THR A 48 -23.21 5.68 0.95
CA THR A 48 -22.71 5.42 -0.41
C THR A 48 -22.92 6.64 -1.29
N ASN A 49 -21.88 7.05 -2.03
CA ASN A 49 -21.99 8.12 -3.01
C ASN A 49 -22.68 7.66 -4.30
N ASN A 50 -22.55 6.38 -4.63
CA ASN A 50 -23.20 5.79 -5.79
C ASN A 50 -24.31 4.81 -5.37
N GLU A 51 -25.32 4.67 -6.22
CA GLU A 51 -26.44 3.76 -5.95
C GLU A 51 -25.99 2.30 -6.07
N SER A 52 -26.45 1.47 -5.13
CA SER A 52 -26.31 0.02 -5.23
C SER A 52 -27.36 -0.54 -6.20
N TYR A 53 -27.00 -1.57 -6.95
CA TYR A 53 -27.91 -2.18 -7.93
C TYR A 53 -27.92 -3.70 -7.83
N ILE A 54 -29.02 -4.31 -8.25
CA ILE A 54 -29.14 -5.77 -8.37
C ILE A 54 -28.90 -6.18 -9.81
N TYR A 55 -27.97 -7.10 -9.99
CA TYR A 55 -27.71 -7.77 -11.25
C TYR A 55 -27.52 -9.27 -10.98
N ASN A 56 -28.20 -10.12 -11.76
CA ASN A 56 -28.19 -11.58 -11.59
C ASN A 56 -28.40 -12.05 -10.14
N SER A 57 -29.40 -11.48 -9.46
CA SER A 57 -29.74 -11.78 -8.06
C SER A 57 -28.63 -11.51 -7.05
N LYS A 58 -27.63 -10.69 -7.41
CA LYS A 58 -26.57 -10.21 -6.52
C LYS A 58 -26.69 -8.71 -6.35
N ILE A 59 -26.47 -8.23 -5.12
CA ILE A 59 -26.37 -6.80 -4.84
C ILE A 59 -24.94 -6.39 -5.13
N HIS A 60 -24.78 -5.43 -6.04
CA HIS A 60 -23.53 -4.77 -6.34
C HIS A 60 -23.50 -3.44 -5.61
N VAL A 61 -22.46 -3.27 -4.80
CA VAL A 61 -22.25 -2.08 -3.98
C VAL A 61 -21.02 -1.33 -4.50
N PRO A 62 -20.97 0.01 -4.37
CA PRO A 62 -19.78 0.77 -4.71
C PRO A 62 -18.60 0.31 -3.85
N LEU A 63 -17.59 -0.29 -4.49
CA LEU A 63 -16.45 -0.88 -3.79
C LEU A 63 -15.69 0.15 -2.96
N ARG A 64 -15.56 1.38 -3.46
CA ARG A 64 -14.84 2.47 -2.78
C ARG A 64 -15.50 2.85 -1.45
N ASP A 65 -16.80 3.12 -1.47
CA ASP A 65 -17.55 3.50 -0.26
C ASP A 65 -17.47 2.39 0.80
N PHE A 66 -17.52 1.12 0.37
CA PHE A 66 -17.41 -0.02 1.26
C PHE A 66 -15.98 -0.20 1.82
N ALA A 67 -14.95 -0.03 0.97
CA ALA A 67 -13.56 -0.12 1.38
C ALA A 67 -13.17 0.98 2.38
N GLU A 68 -13.62 2.22 2.16
CA GLU A 68 -13.40 3.33 3.09
C GLU A 68 -14.04 3.08 4.46
N ALA A 69 -15.25 2.50 4.49
CA ALA A 69 -15.89 2.11 5.75
C ALA A 69 -15.09 1.04 6.52
N LEU A 70 -14.31 0.22 5.79
CA LEU A 70 -13.40 -0.79 6.34
C LEU A 70 -11.99 -0.26 6.61
N SER A 71 -11.75 1.05 6.44
CA SER A 71 -10.41 1.66 6.54
C SER A 71 -9.38 1.01 5.60
N LEU A 72 -9.83 0.63 4.41
CA LEU A 72 -9.00 0.11 3.33
C LEU A 72 -8.75 1.19 2.28
N GLU A 73 -7.56 1.19 1.71
CA GLU A 73 -7.22 1.99 0.54
C GLU A 73 -7.59 1.24 -0.74
N VAL A 74 -8.04 1.98 -1.77
CA VAL A 74 -8.46 1.44 -3.06
C VAL A 74 -7.65 2.07 -4.18
N GLU A 75 -6.82 1.25 -4.83
CA GLU A 75 -6.06 1.60 -6.02
C GLU A 75 -6.71 0.99 -7.27
N TRP A 76 -6.88 1.76 -8.34
CA TRP A 76 -7.42 1.29 -9.61
C TRP A 76 -6.39 1.47 -10.72
N ASN A 77 -5.98 0.36 -11.35
CA ASN A 77 -5.16 0.36 -12.55
C ASN A 77 -6.05 0.20 -13.79
N GLY A 78 -6.39 1.31 -14.44
CA GLY A 78 -7.24 1.31 -15.63
C GLY A 78 -6.61 0.71 -16.90
N VAL A 79 -5.29 0.50 -16.93
CA VAL A 79 -4.59 -0.13 -18.07
C VAL A 79 -4.71 -1.65 -18.00
N GLU A 80 -4.59 -2.22 -16.80
CA GLU A 80 -4.65 -3.67 -16.56
C GLU A 80 -6.07 -4.14 -16.18
N GLY A 81 -6.96 -3.22 -15.80
CA GLY A 81 -8.31 -3.54 -15.33
C GLY A 81 -8.33 -4.11 -13.90
N GLU A 82 -7.33 -3.74 -13.09
CA GLU A 82 -7.14 -4.29 -11.74
C GLU A 82 -7.56 -3.29 -10.66
N VAL A 83 -8.36 -3.74 -9.69
CA VAL A 83 -8.57 -3.03 -8.41
C VAL A 83 -7.75 -3.72 -7.33
N ARG A 84 -6.95 -2.96 -6.58
CA ARG A 84 -6.21 -3.44 -5.41
C ARG A 84 -6.78 -2.79 -4.15
N LEU A 85 -7.00 -3.61 -3.13
CA LEU A 85 -7.39 -3.20 -1.79
C LEU A 85 -6.20 -3.44 -0.86
N SER A 86 -5.77 -2.41 -0.14
CA SER A 86 -4.74 -2.52 0.89
C SER A 86 -5.30 -2.04 2.23
N LYS A 87 -4.94 -2.73 3.31
CA LYS A 87 -5.14 -2.19 4.65
C LYS A 87 -4.04 -1.17 4.89
N GLY A 88 -4.38 0.02 5.39
CA GLY A 88 -3.36 0.96 5.87
C GLY A 88 -2.44 0.25 6.87
N THR A 89 -1.15 0.60 6.87
CA THR A 89 -0.16 -0.06 7.74
C THR A 89 -0.43 0.29 9.20
N VAL A 90 -1.23 -0.53 9.88
CA VAL A 90 -1.48 -0.35 11.31
C VAL A 90 -0.31 -0.93 12.09
N ILE A 91 0.58 -0.08 12.57
CA ILE A 91 1.55 -0.48 13.60
C ILE A 91 0.76 -0.68 14.90
N GLU A 92 0.76 -1.91 15.42
CA GLU A 92 0.16 -2.19 16.72
C GLU A 92 0.85 -1.37 17.81
N ALA A 93 0.05 -0.71 18.66
CA ALA A 93 0.54 0.11 19.75
C ALA A 93 1.49 -0.67 20.67
N CYS A 94 2.49 0.03 21.22
CA CYS A 94 3.42 -0.54 22.20
C CYS A 94 2.66 -1.17 23.37
N ASN A 95 3.03 -2.40 23.76
CA ASN A 95 2.38 -3.13 24.84
C ASN A 95 3.29 -3.30 26.07
N PRO A 96 3.10 -2.49 27.14
CA PRO A 96 3.92 -2.56 28.34
C PRO A 96 3.81 -3.89 29.10
N PHE A 97 2.70 -4.63 28.96
CA PHE A 97 2.49 -5.89 29.70
C PHE A 97 3.41 -7.03 29.24
N ILE A 98 3.88 -6.96 27.99
CA ILE A 98 4.90 -7.86 27.43
C ILE A 98 6.28 -7.21 27.39
N LYS A 99 6.48 -6.12 28.17
CA LYS A 99 7.74 -5.38 28.33
C LYS A 99 8.28 -4.78 27.04
N GLU A 100 7.40 -4.42 26.11
CA GLU A 100 7.78 -3.53 25.03
C GLU A 100 8.05 -2.12 25.55
N ALA A 101 8.92 -1.41 24.83
CA ALA A 101 9.18 0.00 25.07
C ALA A 101 9.02 0.78 23.77
N PHE A 102 8.41 1.96 23.88
CA PHE A 102 8.39 2.95 22.82
C PHE A 102 9.51 3.96 23.10
N ILE A 103 10.38 4.19 22.12
CA ILE A 103 11.48 5.13 22.21
C ILE A 103 11.36 6.15 21.09
N TYR A 104 11.65 7.40 21.41
CA TYR A 104 11.70 8.47 20.43
C TYR A 104 13.13 9.01 20.35
N GLY A 105 13.60 9.28 19.13
CA GLY A 105 14.96 9.75 18.92
C GLY A 105 15.29 10.05 17.47
N ILE A 106 16.58 10.28 17.23
CA ILE A 106 17.13 10.56 15.90
C ILE A 106 18.07 9.43 15.52
N VAL A 107 17.94 8.92 14.29
CA VAL A 107 18.86 7.90 13.76
C VAL A 107 20.25 8.49 13.58
N THR A 108 21.26 7.93 14.26
CA THR A 108 22.65 8.41 14.18
C THR A 108 23.53 7.52 13.32
N LYS A 109 23.21 6.23 13.23
CA LYS A 109 23.95 5.26 12.42
C LYS A 109 23.02 4.13 11.97
N ILE A 110 23.28 3.59 10.78
CA ILE A 110 22.56 2.44 10.24
C ILE A 110 23.60 1.46 9.68
N ASP A 111 23.50 0.18 10.06
CA ASP A 111 24.19 -0.93 9.43
C ASP A 111 23.15 -1.75 8.65
N TRP A 112 23.10 -1.55 7.33
CA TRP A 112 22.15 -2.24 6.47
C TRP A 112 22.45 -3.73 6.30
N ASP A 113 23.71 -4.14 6.42
CA ASP A 113 24.14 -5.51 6.19
C ASP A 113 23.81 -6.37 7.42
N ASN A 114 24.05 -5.84 8.62
CA ASN A 114 23.77 -6.53 9.88
C ASN A 114 22.38 -6.20 10.48
N ARG A 115 21.60 -5.32 9.85
CA ARG A 115 20.29 -4.82 10.33
C ARG A 115 20.36 -4.21 11.74
N LEU A 116 21.35 -3.35 11.96
CA LEU A 116 21.53 -2.64 13.22
C LEU A 116 21.24 -1.15 13.04
N ILE A 117 20.70 -0.50 14.06
CA ILE A 117 20.48 0.95 14.10
C ILE A 117 20.91 1.55 15.43
N ASP A 118 21.57 2.70 15.36
CA ASP A 118 21.86 3.52 16.53
C ASP A 118 20.94 4.73 16.51
N ILE A 119 20.41 5.06 17.68
CA ILE A 119 19.56 6.24 17.86
C ILE A 119 20.06 7.10 19.03
N GLU A 120 20.06 8.41 18.81
CA GLU A 120 20.16 9.38 19.89
C GLU A 120 18.76 9.56 20.48
N GLN A 121 18.58 9.05 21.70
CA GLN A 121 17.27 9.03 22.35
C GLN A 121 16.94 10.38 22.97
N HIS A 122 15.73 10.85 22.70
CA HIS A 122 15.14 11.97 23.41
C HIS A 122 14.35 11.40 24.59
N LEU A 123 15.02 11.28 25.74
CA LEU A 123 14.41 10.72 26.95
C LEU A 123 13.39 11.68 27.55
N ASP A 124 12.18 11.17 27.78
CA ASP A 124 11.24 11.75 28.75
C ASP A 124 11.34 11.01 30.10
N HIS A 125 10.59 11.47 31.10
CA HIS A 125 10.65 10.91 32.45
C HIS A 125 10.21 9.43 32.55
N ASN A 126 9.64 8.83 31.50
CA ASN A 126 9.12 7.45 31.48
C ASN A 126 9.87 6.54 30.49
N SER A 127 10.95 7.02 29.87
CA SER A 127 11.65 6.31 28.81
C SER A 127 12.61 5.24 29.37
N ARG A 128 12.64 4.06 28.72
CA ARG A 128 13.63 3.01 28.98
C ARG A 128 14.92 3.37 28.23
N GLU A 129 16.02 3.57 28.95
CA GLU A 129 17.33 3.71 28.32
C GLU A 129 17.67 2.42 27.56
N ILE A 130 17.94 2.58 26.27
CA ILE A 130 18.47 1.52 25.41
C ILE A 130 19.91 1.84 25.00
N TYR A 131 20.67 0.78 24.73
CA TYR A 131 22.06 0.85 24.29
C TYR A 131 22.17 0.94 22.77
N GLU A 132 23.36 1.28 22.28
CA GLU A 132 23.72 1.31 20.86
C GLU A 132 23.55 -0.06 20.19
N GLU A 133 23.49 -0.09 18.86
CA GLU A 133 23.38 -1.26 17.99
C GLU A 133 22.08 -2.06 18.16
N LEU A 134 20.93 -1.39 18.03
CA LEU A 134 19.63 -2.03 18.12
C LEU A 134 19.39 -2.96 16.91
N PRO A 135 19.16 -4.26 17.12
CA PRO A 135 18.85 -5.19 16.03
C PRO A 135 17.43 -5.00 15.52
N ILE A 136 17.26 -5.07 14.21
CA ILE A 136 15.97 -4.89 13.53
C ILE A 136 15.44 -6.24 13.04
N LEU A 137 14.26 -6.63 13.52
CA LEU A 137 13.58 -7.86 13.15
C LEU A 137 13.33 -7.92 11.63
N GLU A 138 13.32 -9.13 11.05
CA GLU A 138 13.13 -9.31 9.61
C GLU A 138 11.77 -8.79 9.12
N ASP A 139 10.73 -8.95 9.94
CA ASP A 139 9.35 -8.55 9.72
C ASP A 139 9.02 -7.15 10.27
N VAL A 140 10.04 -6.30 10.46
CA VAL A 140 9.86 -4.93 10.93
C VAL A 140 8.85 -4.17 10.05
N GLU A 141 7.90 -3.51 10.69
CA GLU A 141 6.98 -2.58 10.03
C GLU A 141 7.53 -1.15 10.15
N ILE A 142 7.89 -0.55 9.01
CA ILE A 142 8.43 0.81 8.95
C ILE A 142 7.45 1.70 8.18
N VAL A 143 6.98 2.78 8.80
CA VAL A 143 6.07 3.73 8.18
C VAL A 143 6.61 5.14 8.26
N ILE A 144 6.40 5.91 7.20
CA ILE A 144 6.54 7.37 7.22
C ILE A 144 5.17 7.98 7.48
N GLN A 145 5.07 8.88 8.46
CA GLN A 145 3.84 9.63 8.72
C GLN A 145 3.95 11.05 8.14
N ARG A 146 3.05 11.41 7.21
CA ARG A 146 2.98 12.75 6.59
C ARG A 146 1.56 13.20 6.39
N ASN A 147 1.20 14.38 6.91
CA ASN A 147 -0.14 14.98 6.74
C ASN A 147 -1.29 14.02 7.04
N HIS A 148 -1.20 13.24 8.14
CA HIS A 148 -2.16 12.21 8.53
C HIS A 148 -2.27 11.02 7.55
N ARG A 149 -1.27 10.81 6.70
CA ARG A 149 -1.11 9.62 5.87
C ARG A 149 0.09 8.83 6.33
N GLU A 150 0.01 7.52 6.20
CA GLU A 150 1.07 6.59 6.55
C GLU A 150 1.51 5.86 5.28
N MET A 151 2.82 5.77 5.05
CA MET A 151 3.38 5.05 3.91
C MET A 151 4.38 4.03 4.41
N LYS A 152 4.16 2.75 4.09
CA LYS A 152 5.15 1.70 4.36
C LYS A 152 6.40 1.93 3.51
N ILE A 153 7.56 1.81 4.15
CA ILE A 153 8.86 1.90 3.49
C ILE A 153 9.74 0.71 3.86
N ASP A 154 10.81 0.50 3.09
CA ASP A 154 11.78 -0.53 3.38
C ASP A 154 12.84 -0.02 4.35
N PHE A 155 13.51 -0.94 5.04
CA PHE A 155 14.64 -0.60 5.92
C PHE A 155 15.76 0.15 5.19
N LYS A 156 15.93 -0.10 3.89
CA LYS A 156 16.92 0.58 3.05
C LYS A 156 16.57 2.05 2.76
N ASP A 157 15.32 2.45 3.00
CA ASP A 157 14.87 3.82 2.78
C ASP A 157 15.16 4.73 3.98
N LEU A 158 15.45 4.17 5.16
CA LEU A 158 15.83 4.92 6.35
C LEU A 158 17.16 5.64 6.15
N ARG A 159 17.26 6.82 6.77
CA ARG A 159 18.44 7.68 6.67
C ARG A 159 18.91 8.11 8.05
N VAL A 160 20.21 8.30 8.13
CA VAL A 160 20.82 8.99 9.28
C VAL A 160 20.27 10.42 9.32
N GLY A 161 19.81 10.83 10.50
CA GLY A 161 19.14 12.10 10.75
C GLY A 161 17.61 12.02 10.74
N ASP A 162 17.02 10.88 10.37
CA ASP A 162 15.57 10.69 10.46
C ASP A 162 15.11 10.72 11.92
N VAL A 163 14.03 11.44 12.18
CA VAL A 163 13.39 11.49 13.49
C VAL A 163 12.40 10.33 13.57
N VAL A 164 12.57 9.45 14.56
CA VAL A 164 11.89 8.16 14.60
C VAL A 164 11.30 7.87 15.98
N GLY A 165 10.09 7.31 15.98
CA GLY A 165 9.53 6.53 17.07
C GLY A 165 9.76 5.05 16.82
N ILE A 166 10.40 4.34 17.74
CA ILE A 166 10.74 2.93 17.62
C ILE A 166 10.02 2.13 18.71
N ILE A 167 9.42 1.01 18.32
CA ILE A 167 8.93 0.02 19.29
C ILE A 167 9.93 -1.13 19.35
N VAL A 168 10.44 -1.39 20.55
CA VAL A 168 11.33 -2.51 20.85
C VAL A 168 10.65 -3.53 21.75
N ASN A 169 11.02 -4.79 21.59
CA ASN A 169 10.55 -5.89 22.44
C ASN A 169 11.33 -5.99 23.76
N GLU A 170 11.06 -7.03 24.56
CA GLU A 170 11.81 -7.31 25.80
C GLU A 170 13.31 -7.51 25.56
N GLY A 171 13.70 -8.03 24.38
CA GLY A 171 15.08 -8.28 23.97
C GLY A 171 15.81 -7.09 23.35
N ASN A 172 15.20 -5.89 23.33
CA ASN A 172 15.68 -4.70 22.62
C ASN A 172 15.75 -4.85 21.08
N GLU A 173 15.00 -5.79 20.51
CA GLU A 173 14.88 -5.92 19.05
C GLU A 173 13.74 -5.01 18.57
N VAL A 174 14.01 -4.29 17.48
CA VAL A 174 13.10 -3.34 16.86
C VAL A 174 12.06 -4.10 16.06
N ARG A 175 10.79 -3.96 16.44
CA ARG A 175 9.65 -4.53 15.70
C ARG A 175 8.94 -3.54 14.79
N ALA A 176 9.02 -2.25 15.09
CA ALA A 176 8.37 -1.23 14.29
C ALA A 176 9.11 0.11 14.41
N ILE A 177 9.09 0.87 13.31
CA ILE A 177 9.69 2.21 13.22
C ILE A 177 8.68 3.15 12.56
N ILE A 178 8.44 4.29 13.21
CA ILE A 178 7.58 5.37 12.74
C ILE A 178 8.49 6.56 12.46
N VAL A 179 8.63 6.93 11.19
CA VAL A 179 9.43 8.06 10.75
C VAL A 179 8.54 9.30 10.68
N ASP A 180 8.91 10.33 11.44
CA ASP A 180 8.28 11.64 11.40
C ASP A 180 9.00 12.50 10.35
N ALA A 181 8.28 12.96 9.32
CA ALA A 181 8.88 13.45 8.08
C ALA A 181 8.19 14.67 7.44
#